data_AF-A0A8S2VXX6-F1
#
_entry.id   AF-A0A8S2VXX6-F1
#
_cell.length_a   1.000
_cell.length_b   1.000
_cell.length_c   1.000
_cell.angle_alpha   90.00
_cell.angle_beta   90.00
_cell.angle_gamma   90.00
#
_symmetry.space_group_name_H-M   'P 1'
#
loop_
_entity.id
_entity.type
_entity.pdbx_description
1 polymer ?
#
loop_
_entity_poly.entity_id
_entity_poly.type
_entity_poly.pdbx_seq_one_letter_code
_entity_poly.pdbx_strand_id
1 'polypeptide(L)'
;MATSTNRGGTSKEHIVLIPLHKTSTENIVSLERRQIYDINDPNILHRGSGPNSDFIVYKNSQAAQNESESVHFSSRFNVYITDKQTQELHQESRHIRLWFYDVIRNQCLYDAHELIRSLLKSDEFPRDYFSFIKRLMELMRKYPNIRKIELEIITLENSLEPGNPMHQKDPKRYEDLIKEKLLDLLERAFPNTMQVNDLA
;
A
#
# COMPACT_ATOMS: atom_id res chain seq x y z
N MET A 1 20.63 5.09 -52.02
CA MET A 1 19.36 5.34 -51.30
C MET A 1 19.52 4.84 -49.89
N ALA A 2 19.78 5.75 -48.93
CA ALA A 2 19.91 5.40 -47.52
C ALA A 2 18.53 5.50 -46.88
N THR A 3 17.98 4.37 -46.45
CA THR A 3 16.73 4.32 -45.67
C THR A 3 17.02 4.77 -44.25
N SER A 4 16.52 5.94 -43.90
CA SER A 4 16.48 6.46 -42.54
C SER A 4 15.51 5.63 -41.68
N THR A 5 16.04 4.78 -40.81
CA THR A 5 15.27 4.14 -39.75
C THR A 5 15.04 5.16 -38.63
N ASN A 6 13.86 5.77 -38.65
CA ASN A 6 13.37 6.62 -37.57
C ASN A 6 12.98 5.74 -36.36
N ARG A 7 13.94 5.44 -35.48
CA ARG A 7 13.67 4.87 -34.14
C ARG A 7 13.39 6.01 -33.16
N GLY A 8 12.26 6.66 -33.33
CA GLY A 8 11.75 7.70 -32.41
C GLY A 8 10.75 7.13 -31.42
N GLY A 9 11.15 6.14 -30.61
CA GLY A 9 10.36 5.69 -29.47
C GLY A 9 10.87 6.35 -28.21
N THR A 10 10.27 7.46 -27.79
CA THR A 10 10.54 8.06 -26.47
C THR A 10 10.00 7.10 -25.41
N SER A 11 10.84 6.19 -24.91
CA SER A 11 10.48 5.25 -23.85
C SER A 11 10.17 6.04 -22.59
N LYS A 12 8.88 6.26 -22.34
CA LYS A 12 8.40 6.92 -21.12
C LYS A 12 8.34 5.88 -20.01
N GLU A 13 8.81 6.25 -18.83
CA GLU A 13 8.63 5.43 -17.63
C GLU A 13 7.16 5.43 -17.22
N HIS A 14 6.66 4.24 -16.85
CA HIS A 14 5.31 4.03 -16.37
C HIS A 14 5.35 3.36 -15.00
N ILE A 15 4.31 3.58 -14.20
CA ILE A 15 4.06 2.81 -12.97
C ILE A 15 3.11 1.67 -13.33
N VAL A 16 3.61 0.45 -13.19
CA VAL A 16 2.93 -0.77 -13.59
C VAL A 16 2.42 -1.51 -12.36
N LEU A 17 1.11 -1.71 -12.27
CA LEU A 17 0.45 -2.59 -11.30
C LEU A 17 0.43 -4.01 -11.85
N ILE A 18 0.98 -4.94 -11.08
CA ILE A 18 1.09 -6.35 -11.42
C ILE A 18 0.47 -7.16 -10.28
N PRO A 19 -0.69 -7.81 -10.50
CA PRO A 19 -1.17 -8.83 -9.56
C PRO A 19 -0.17 -9.98 -9.51
N LEU A 20 0.30 -10.36 -8.31
CA LEU A 20 1.24 -11.45 -8.12
C LEU A 20 0.56 -12.71 -7.58
N HIS A 21 -0.33 -12.53 -6.59
CA HIS A 21 -1.02 -13.63 -5.94
C HIS A 21 -2.39 -13.19 -5.44
N LYS A 22 -3.39 -14.07 -5.51
CA LYS A 22 -4.71 -13.82 -4.93
C LYS A 22 -5.39 -15.12 -4.52
N THR A 23 -5.79 -15.20 -3.26
CA THR A 23 -6.65 -16.23 -2.67
C THR A 23 -7.90 -15.56 -2.07
N SER A 24 -8.68 -16.29 -1.29
CA SER A 24 -9.81 -15.75 -0.52
C SER A 24 -9.37 -14.87 0.64
N THR A 25 -8.17 -15.10 1.19
CA THR A 25 -7.68 -14.43 2.41
C THR A 25 -6.41 -13.63 2.17
N GLU A 26 -5.73 -13.78 1.03
CA GLU A 26 -4.48 -13.10 0.74
C GLU A 26 -4.48 -12.51 -0.67
N ASN A 27 -3.94 -11.30 -0.80
CA ASN A 27 -3.77 -10.63 -2.08
C ASN A 27 -2.42 -9.92 -2.10
N ILE A 28 -1.58 -10.24 -3.09
CA ILE A 28 -0.26 -9.65 -3.26
C ILE A 28 -0.19 -8.96 -4.62
N VAL A 29 0.17 -7.69 -4.62
CA VAL A 29 0.37 -6.88 -5.82
C VAL A 29 1.73 -6.19 -5.79
N SER A 30 2.33 -6.02 -6.96
CA SER A 30 3.57 -5.24 -7.17
C SER A 30 3.25 -3.97 -7.95
N LEU A 31 3.80 -2.84 -7.52
CA LEU A 31 3.88 -1.59 -8.27
C LEU A 31 5.34 -1.37 -8.66
N GLU A 32 5.62 -1.25 -9.95
CA GLU A 32 6.99 -1.15 -10.46
C GLU A 32 7.13 -0.03 -11.47
N ARG A 33 8.27 0.67 -11.42
CA ARG A 33 8.70 1.56 -12.51
C ARG A 33 9.23 0.73 -13.66
N ARG A 34 8.60 0.83 -14.83
CA ARG A 34 9.04 0.14 -16.04
C ARG A 34 9.02 1.05 -17.26
N GLN A 35 10.01 0.84 -18.11
CA GLN A 35 10.00 1.35 -19.47
C GLN A 35 9.18 0.41 -20.36
N ILE A 36 8.25 0.99 -21.12
CA ILE A 36 7.36 0.24 -22.00
C ILE A 36 7.76 0.52 -23.44
N TYR A 37 8.35 -0.48 -24.08
CA TYR A 37 8.85 -0.37 -25.44
C TYR A 37 7.80 -0.77 -26.49
N ASP A 38 6.90 -1.70 -26.15
CA ASP A 38 5.82 -2.13 -27.02
C ASP A 38 4.47 -1.69 -26.47
N ILE A 39 3.82 -0.80 -27.23
CA ILE A 39 2.49 -0.31 -26.87
C ILE A 39 1.39 -1.37 -27.05
N ASN A 40 1.67 -2.50 -27.69
CA ASN A 40 0.75 -3.61 -27.88
C ASN A 40 1.14 -4.84 -27.06
N ASP A 41 1.98 -4.68 -26.02
CA ASP A 41 2.36 -5.77 -25.11
C ASP A 41 1.10 -6.52 -24.65
N PRO A 42 0.95 -7.82 -24.97
CA PRO A 42 -0.25 -8.59 -24.68
C PRO A 42 -0.49 -8.76 -23.18
N ASN A 43 0.51 -8.49 -22.33
CA ASN A 43 0.37 -8.47 -20.89
C ASN A 43 -0.32 -7.21 -20.38
N ILE A 44 -0.43 -6.14 -21.17
CA ILE A 44 -1.15 -4.93 -20.76
C ILE A 44 -2.64 -5.22 -20.76
N LEU A 45 -3.25 -5.20 -19.59
CA LEU A 45 -4.70 -5.36 -19.40
C LEU A 45 -5.41 -4.02 -19.54
N HIS A 46 -4.83 -2.96 -18.97
CA HIS A 46 -5.42 -1.63 -18.95
C HIS A 46 -4.35 -0.54 -18.93
N ARG A 47 -4.67 0.60 -19.54
CA ARG A 47 -3.91 1.85 -19.44
C ARG A 47 -4.80 2.93 -18.88
N GLY A 48 -4.28 3.66 -17.90
CA GLY A 48 -4.93 4.86 -17.43
C GLY A 48 -5.04 5.91 -18.54
N SER A 49 -5.96 6.85 -18.36
CA SER A 49 -6.23 7.94 -19.29
C SER A 49 -6.03 9.30 -18.62
N GLY A 50 -5.85 10.34 -19.43
CA GLY A 50 -5.69 11.71 -18.95
C GLY A 50 -4.52 11.85 -17.94
N PRO A 51 -4.78 12.38 -16.72
CA PRO A 51 -3.74 12.53 -15.68
C PRO A 51 -3.08 11.23 -15.22
N ASN A 52 -3.69 10.07 -15.51
CA ASN A 52 -3.18 8.75 -15.13
C ASN A 52 -2.62 7.96 -16.32
N SER A 53 -2.26 8.64 -17.41
CA SER A 53 -1.71 8.01 -18.61
C SER A 53 -0.36 7.29 -18.39
N ASP A 54 0.32 7.57 -17.27
CA ASP A 54 1.53 6.92 -16.81
C ASP A 54 1.28 5.62 -16.02
N PHE A 55 0.02 5.28 -15.74
CA PHE A 55 -0.36 4.08 -15.00
C PHE A 55 -0.78 2.95 -15.95
N ILE A 56 -0.25 1.76 -15.70
CA ILE A 56 -0.55 0.57 -16.48
C ILE A 56 -0.90 -0.58 -15.54
N VAL A 57 -1.88 -1.39 -15.92
CA VAL A 57 -2.21 -2.64 -15.22
C VAL A 57 -1.85 -3.80 -16.12
N TYR A 58 -1.00 -4.69 -15.60
CA TYR A 58 -0.65 -5.93 -16.29
C TYR A 58 -1.63 -7.04 -15.95
N LYS A 59 -1.79 -8.00 -16.87
CA LYS A 59 -2.38 -9.30 -16.60
C LYS A 59 -1.53 -9.97 -15.53
N ASN A 60 -2.19 -10.74 -14.66
CA ASN A 60 -1.52 -11.54 -13.63
C ASN A 60 -0.31 -12.23 -14.28
N SER A 61 0.87 -11.83 -13.87
CA SER A 61 2.12 -12.31 -14.42
C SER A 61 2.76 -13.05 -13.28
N GLN A 62 3.00 -14.35 -13.48
CA GLN A 62 4.08 -15.03 -12.77
C GLN A 62 5.40 -14.44 -13.27
N ALA A 63 5.61 -13.14 -13.08
CA ALA A 63 6.86 -12.49 -13.38
C ALA A 63 7.83 -13.01 -12.32
N ALA A 64 8.83 -13.73 -12.81
CA ALA A 64 9.90 -14.35 -12.06
C ALA A 64 10.22 -13.55 -10.79
N GLN A 65 10.01 -14.19 -9.64
CA GLN A 65 10.65 -13.80 -8.40
C GLN A 65 12.16 -13.81 -8.68
N ASN A 66 12.71 -12.69 -9.14
CA ASN A 66 14.15 -12.49 -9.15
C ASN A 66 14.53 -12.24 -7.69
N GLU A 67 14.73 -13.36 -7.01
CA GLU A 67 14.67 -13.58 -5.58
C GLU A 67 15.95 -13.14 -4.83
N SER A 68 16.59 -12.04 -5.26
CA SER A 68 17.93 -11.69 -4.73
C SER A 68 18.07 -10.28 -4.17
N GLU A 69 17.11 -9.38 -4.42
CA GLU A 69 17.20 -8.03 -3.85
C GLU A 69 16.55 -7.95 -2.46
N SER A 70 17.38 -7.64 -1.46
CA SER A 70 16.94 -7.37 -0.09
C SER A 70 15.92 -6.21 -0.06
N VAL A 71 14.89 -6.37 0.76
CA VAL A 71 13.89 -5.32 1.02
C VAL A 71 14.60 -4.18 1.75
N HIS A 72 14.50 -2.96 1.21
CA HIS A 72 15.13 -1.79 1.82
C HIS A 72 14.31 -1.21 2.98
N PHE A 73 12.98 -1.28 2.89
CA PHE A 73 12.07 -0.84 3.93
C PHE A 73 10.80 -1.69 3.96
N SER A 74 10.26 -1.93 5.15
CA SER A 74 9.13 -2.81 5.40
C SER A 74 8.25 -2.21 6.49
N SER A 75 6.94 -2.12 6.25
CA SER A 75 5.97 -1.62 7.23
C SER A 75 4.70 -2.47 7.18
N ARG A 76 4.21 -2.88 8.36
CA ARG A 76 2.97 -3.64 8.50
C ARG A 76 2.03 -2.90 9.44
N PHE A 77 0.75 -2.84 9.08
CA PHE A 77 -0.28 -2.24 9.91
C PHE A 77 -1.61 -2.95 9.66
N ASN A 78 -2.50 -2.88 10.65
CA ASN A 78 -3.84 -3.45 10.57
C ASN A 78 -4.86 -2.35 10.27
N VAL A 79 -5.87 -2.69 9.49
CA VAL A 79 -7.00 -1.81 9.22
C VAL A 79 -8.32 -2.56 9.38
N TYR A 80 -9.36 -1.81 9.69
CA TYR A 80 -10.72 -2.32 9.71
C TYR A 80 -11.46 -1.82 8.48
N ILE A 81 -12.01 -2.75 7.72
CA ILE A 81 -12.76 -2.48 6.49
C ILE A 81 -14.20 -2.92 6.74
N THR A 82 -15.14 -2.03 6.43
CA THR A 82 -16.55 -2.37 6.42
C THR A 82 -16.93 -2.87 5.04
N ASP A 83 -17.41 -4.11 4.96
CA ASP A 83 -18.00 -4.63 3.73
C ASP A 83 -19.24 -3.79 3.38
N LYS A 84 -19.30 -3.27 2.16
CA LYS A 84 -20.39 -2.38 1.75
C LYS A 84 -21.72 -3.12 1.62
N GLN A 85 -21.71 -4.41 1.30
CA GLN A 85 -22.89 -5.25 1.11
C GLN A 85 -23.40 -5.80 2.44
N THR A 86 -22.52 -6.40 3.26
CA THR A 86 -22.94 -7.05 4.51
C THR A 86 -22.93 -6.10 5.72
N GLN A 87 -22.27 -4.94 5.60
CA GLN A 87 -21.98 -4.02 6.72
C GLN A 87 -21.14 -4.66 7.84
N GLU A 88 -20.52 -5.82 7.56
CA GLU A 88 -19.64 -6.48 8.52
C GLU A 88 -18.27 -5.83 8.54
N LEU A 89 -17.68 -5.77 9.73
CA LEU A 89 -16.34 -5.26 9.94
C LEU A 89 -15.34 -6.43 9.83
N HIS A 90 -14.41 -6.33 8.91
CA HIS A 90 -13.32 -7.30 8.76
C HIS A 90 -12.00 -6.60 9.02
N GLN A 91 -11.07 -7.34 9.63
CA GLN A 91 -9.73 -6.85 9.88
C GLN A 91 -8.79 -7.34 8.78
N GLU A 92 -7.92 -6.45 8.30
CA GLU A 92 -6.88 -6.77 7.34
C GLU A 92 -5.51 -6.39 7.90
N SER A 93 -4.53 -7.26 7.72
CA SER A 93 -3.11 -6.93 7.88
C SER A 93 -2.56 -6.52 6.51
N ARG A 94 -1.99 -5.32 6.42
CA ARG A 94 -1.38 -4.79 5.20
C ARG A 94 0.12 -4.66 5.41
N HIS A 95 0.89 -5.33 4.56
CA HIS A 95 2.34 -5.30 4.57
C HIS A 95 2.86 -4.63 3.29
N ILE A 96 3.55 -3.51 3.48
CA ILE A 96 4.20 -2.75 2.41
C ILE A 96 5.70 -3.01 2.48
N ARG A 97 6.28 -3.42 1.35
CA ARG A 97 7.74 -3.59 1.17
C ARG A 97 8.18 -2.64 0.05
N LEU A 98 9.29 -1.93 0.28
CA LEU A 98 9.82 -0.94 -0.64
C LEU A 98 11.22 -1.33 -1.10
N TRP A 99 11.47 -1.12 -2.38
CA TRP A 99 12.81 -1.13 -2.97
C TRP A 99 13.08 0.20 -3.64
N PHE A 100 14.27 0.73 -3.40
CA PHE A 100 14.74 1.98 -3.97
C PHE A 100 15.71 1.71 -5.12
N TYR A 101 15.99 2.74 -5.91
CA TYR A 101 17.20 2.79 -6.74
C TYR A 101 18.45 2.92 -5.84
N ASP A 102 19.64 2.98 -6.44
CA ASP A 102 20.89 3.21 -5.70
C ASP A 102 20.92 4.65 -5.13
N VAL A 103 20.36 4.80 -3.93
CA VAL A 103 20.26 6.05 -3.18
C VAL A 103 20.83 5.87 -1.78
N ILE A 104 21.33 6.96 -1.21
CA ILE A 104 21.85 6.97 0.16
C ILE A 104 20.76 6.54 1.16
N ARG A 105 21.14 5.71 2.14
CA ARG A 105 20.22 5.10 3.11
C ARG A 105 19.28 6.11 3.79
N ASN A 106 19.79 7.30 4.15
CA ASN A 106 19.00 8.33 4.82
C ASN A 106 17.86 8.86 3.94
N GLN A 107 18.09 9.00 2.63
CA GLN A 107 17.05 9.42 1.69
C GLN A 107 15.99 8.33 1.53
N CYS A 108 16.41 7.06 1.44
CA CYS A 108 15.48 5.93 1.40
C CYS A 108 14.55 5.90 2.63
N LEU A 109 15.11 6.09 3.81
CA LEU A 109 14.34 6.14 5.05
C LEU A 109 13.37 7.33 5.06
N TYR A 110 13.83 8.52 4.69
CA TYR A 110 12.99 9.72 4.60
C TYR A 110 11.81 9.51 3.64
N ASP A 111 12.08 9.07 2.41
CA ASP A 111 11.05 8.82 1.39
C ASP A 111 10.08 7.72 1.84
N ALA A 112 10.56 6.66 2.50
CA ALA A 112 9.72 5.61 3.05
C ALA A 112 8.77 6.15 4.14
N HIS A 113 9.30 6.88 5.12
CA HIS A 113 8.51 7.43 6.21
C HIS A 113 7.47 8.43 5.70
N GLU A 114 7.85 9.31 4.77
CA GLU A 114 6.93 10.27 4.17
C GLU A 114 5.85 9.61 3.29
N LEU A 115 6.20 8.52 2.59
CA LEU A 115 5.21 7.71 1.86
C LEU A 115 4.21 7.09 2.83
N ILE A 116 4.67 6.40 3.88
CA ILE A 116 3.78 5.74 4.85
C ILE A 116 2.92 6.78 5.58
N ARG A 117 3.49 7.90 6.01
CA ARG A 117 2.75 9.00 6.62
C ARG A 117 1.66 9.56 5.69
N SER A 118 2.00 9.75 4.42
CA SER A 118 1.05 10.27 3.41
C SER A 118 -0.04 9.24 3.03
N LEU A 119 0.26 7.95 3.15
CA LEU A 119 -0.67 6.85 2.91
C LEU A 119 -1.68 6.69 4.05
N LEU A 120 -1.22 6.87 5.29
CA LEU A 120 -2.02 6.67 6.51
C LEU A 120 -2.75 7.94 6.98
N LYS A 121 -2.65 9.04 6.24
CA LYS A 121 -3.35 10.29 6.58
C LYS A 121 -4.87 10.08 6.59
N SER A 122 -5.51 10.25 7.74
CA SER A 122 -6.92 9.92 8.00
C SER A 122 -7.89 10.48 6.96
N ASP A 123 -7.73 11.76 6.64
CA ASP A 123 -8.70 12.50 5.81
C ASP A 123 -8.69 12.04 4.35
N GLU A 124 -7.58 11.40 3.94
CA GLU A 124 -7.35 10.90 2.59
C GLU A 124 -7.26 9.36 2.57
N PHE A 125 -7.55 8.69 3.69
CA PHE A 125 -7.35 7.25 3.82
C PHE A 125 -8.34 6.47 2.93
N PRO A 126 -7.85 5.64 2.00
CA PRO A 126 -8.72 4.91 1.09
C PRO A 126 -9.56 3.83 1.78
N ARG A 127 -10.88 3.88 1.56
CA ARG A 127 -11.86 2.97 2.20
C ARG A 127 -12.13 1.69 1.42
N ASP A 128 -11.50 1.52 0.25
CA ASP A 128 -11.62 0.33 -0.57
C ASP A 128 -10.26 -0.03 -1.20
N TYR A 129 -10.13 -1.28 -1.63
CA TYR A 129 -8.91 -1.83 -2.21
C TYR A 129 -8.42 -1.06 -3.44
N PHE A 130 -9.33 -0.68 -4.34
CA PHE A 130 -8.96 -0.01 -5.59
C PHE A 130 -8.41 1.40 -5.29
N SER A 131 -9.11 2.15 -4.46
CA SER A 131 -8.69 3.47 -4.00
C SER A 131 -7.36 3.39 -3.23
N PHE A 132 -7.12 2.31 -2.48
CA PHE A 132 -5.87 2.09 -1.76
C PHE A 132 -4.68 1.87 -2.70
N ILE A 133 -4.82 0.96 -3.67
CA ILE A 133 -3.79 0.71 -4.69
C ILE A 133 -3.56 1.96 -5.52
N LYS A 134 -4.63 2.65 -5.95
CA LYS A 134 -4.51 3.91 -6.70
C LYS A 134 -3.72 4.96 -5.93
N ARG A 135 -4.01 5.13 -4.63
CA ARG A 135 -3.26 6.06 -3.77
C ARG A 135 -1.79 5.67 -3.66
N LEU A 136 -1.47 4.38 -3.55
CA LEU A 136 -0.08 3.92 -3.59
C LEU A 136 0.61 4.25 -4.93
N MET A 137 -0.08 4.10 -6.07
CA MET A 137 0.47 4.49 -7.37
C MET A 137 0.74 6.01 -7.45
N GLU A 138 -0.16 6.83 -6.90
CA GLU A 138 0.03 8.28 -6.82
C GLU A 138 1.19 8.67 -5.89
N LEU A 139 1.33 7.99 -4.75
CA LEU A 139 2.46 8.20 -3.85
C LEU A 139 3.77 7.74 -4.49
N MET A 140 3.78 6.59 -5.16
CA MET A 140 4.93 6.15 -5.93
C MET A 140 5.33 7.21 -6.96
N ARG A 141 4.38 7.78 -7.71
CA ARG A 141 4.64 8.90 -8.64
C ARG A 141 5.34 10.09 -7.95
N LYS A 142 4.94 10.43 -6.71
CA LYS A 142 5.52 11.53 -5.92
C LYS A 142 6.95 11.24 -5.44
N TYR A 143 7.30 9.98 -5.18
CA TYR A 143 8.61 9.58 -4.66
C TYR A 143 9.41 8.81 -5.74
N PRO A 144 10.18 9.50 -6.60
CA PRO A 144 10.84 8.91 -7.77
C PRO A 144 11.92 7.87 -7.42
N ASN A 145 12.52 7.96 -6.23
CA ASN A 145 13.55 7.02 -5.78
C ASN A 145 13.00 5.63 -5.47
N ILE A 146 11.68 5.49 -5.28
CA ILE A 146 11.03 4.21 -5.05
C ILE A 146 10.86 3.50 -6.39
N ARG A 147 11.59 2.40 -6.55
CA ARG A 147 11.62 1.57 -7.75
C ARG A 147 10.48 0.55 -7.77
N LYS A 148 10.22 -0.09 -6.63
CA LYS A 148 9.19 -1.11 -6.45
C LYS A 148 8.48 -0.93 -5.11
N ILE A 149 7.16 -1.11 -5.11
CA ILE A 149 6.33 -1.29 -3.93
C ILE A 149 5.65 -2.65 -4.04
N GLU A 150 5.79 -3.49 -3.04
CA GLU A 150 4.98 -4.70 -2.91
C GLU A 150 3.98 -4.49 -1.79
N LEU A 151 2.73 -4.80 -2.07
CA LEU A 151 1.65 -4.76 -1.10
C LEU A 151 1.08 -6.17 -0.96
N GLU A 152 1.19 -6.70 0.24
CA GLU A 152 0.54 -7.93 0.68
C GLU A 152 -0.60 -7.54 1.63
N ILE A 153 -1.80 -8.05 1.34
CA ILE A 153 -2.99 -7.85 2.16
C ILE A 153 -3.50 -9.21 2.60
N ILE A 154 -3.61 -9.39 3.91
CA ILE A 154 -4.10 -10.62 4.53
C ILE A 154 -5.36 -10.28 5.30
N THR A 155 -6.50 -10.83 4.88
CA THR A 155 -7.73 -10.82 5.67
C THR A 155 -7.51 -11.68 6.90
N LEU A 156 -7.64 -11.06 8.07
CA LEU A 156 -7.58 -11.76 9.33
C LEU A 156 -8.97 -12.30 9.62
N GLU A 157 -9.09 -13.61 9.79
CA GLU A 157 -10.33 -14.20 10.28
C GLU A 157 -10.61 -13.59 11.66
N ASN A 158 -11.75 -12.90 11.78
CA ASN A 158 -12.26 -12.49 13.07
C ASN A 158 -12.44 -13.78 13.88
N SER A 159 -11.64 -13.99 14.91
CA SER A 159 -11.98 -14.96 15.95
C SER A 159 -13.33 -14.51 16.48
N LEU A 160 -14.39 -15.18 16.02
CA LEU A 160 -15.77 -14.98 16.44
C LEU A 160 -15.88 -15.48 17.88
N GLU A 161 -15.25 -14.80 18.83
CA GLU A 161 -15.60 -14.96 20.23
C GLU A 161 -16.93 -14.22 20.46
N PRO A 162 -18.01 -14.94 20.79
CA PRO A 162 -19.28 -14.30 21.08
C PRO A 162 -19.12 -13.43 22.32
N GLY A 163 -19.11 -12.10 22.11
CA GLY A 163 -18.87 -11.11 23.17
C GLY A 163 -17.90 -9.99 22.78
N ASN A 164 -17.26 -10.05 21.60
CA ASN A 164 -16.36 -8.97 21.18
C ASN A 164 -17.13 -7.66 20.92
N PRO A 165 -16.89 -6.57 21.69
CA PRO A 165 -17.60 -5.30 21.54
C PRO A 165 -17.36 -4.59 20.19
N MET A 166 -16.45 -5.12 19.35
CA MET A 166 -16.16 -4.63 17.98
C MET A 166 -17.34 -4.70 17.00
N HIS A 167 -18.46 -5.34 17.35
CA HIS A 167 -19.67 -5.41 16.51
C HIS A 167 -20.68 -4.27 16.74
N GLN A 168 -20.33 -3.24 17.53
CA GLN A 168 -21.27 -2.14 17.79
C GLN A 168 -21.34 -1.15 16.62
N LYS A 169 -22.54 -1.01 16.05
CA LYS A 169 -22.89 -0.16 14.89
C LYS A 169 -22.74 1.36 15.11
N ASP A 170 -22.10 1.80 16.19
CA ASP A 170 -21.99 3.21 16.53
C ASP A 170 -20.52 3.68 16.44
N PRO A 171 -20.14 4.40 15.37
CA PRO A 171 -18.74 4.75 15.08
C PRO A 171 -18.09 5.62 16.16
N LYS A 172 -18.87 6.44 16.90
CA LYS A 172 -18.33 7.26 18.00
C LYS A 172 -17.89 6.40 19.19
N ARG A 173 -18.70 5.40 19.55
CA ARG A 173 -18.39 4.50 20.67
C ARG A 173 -17.23 3.56 20.34
N TYR A 174 -17.03 3.27 19.07
CA TYR A 174 -15.87 2.55 18.55
C TYR A 174 -14.57 3.36 18.65
N GLU A 175 -14.59 4.65 18.30
CA GLU A 175 -13.43 5.53 18.50
C GLU A 175 -13.02 5.61 19.98
N ASP A 176 -14.00 5.70 20.88
CA ASP A 176 -13.74 5.74 22.32
C ASP A 176 -13.14 4.43 22.84
N LEU A 177 -13.64 3.28 22.36
CA LEU A 177 -13.08 1.95 22.70
C LEU A 177 -11.65 1.75 22.17
N ILE A 178 -11.35 2.25 20.97
CA ILE A 178 -9.98 2.22 20.42
C ILE A 178 -9.06 3.10 21.26
N LYS A 179 -9.50 4.31 21.63
CA LYS A 179 -8.72 5.22 22.49
C LYS A 179 -8.40 4.56 23.82
N GLU A 180 -9.38 3.91 24.45
CA GLU A 180 -9.20 3.18 25.72
C GLU A 180 -8.17 2.05 25.57
N LYS A 181 -8.32 1.18 24.57
CA LYS A 181 -7.35 0.10 24.31
C LYS A 181 -5.96 0.61 23.95
N LEU A 182 -5.86 1.71 23.22
CA LEU A 182 -4.59 2.34 22.87
C LEU A 182 -3.92 2.94 24.10
N LEU A 183 -4.69 3.57 24.99
CA LEU A 183 -4.20 4.11 26.25
C LEU A 183 -3.68 2.98 27.15
N ASP A 184 -4.44 1.91 27.33
CA ASP A 184 -4.00 0.71 28.08
C ASP A 184 -2.68 0.14 27.52
N LEU A 185 -2.55 0.12 26.20
CA LEU A 185 -1.34 -0.37 25.53
C LEU A 185 -0.16 0.57 25.75
N LEU A 186 -0.39 1.89 25.74
CA LEU A 186 0.62 2.90 26.04
C LEU A 186 1.05 2.86 27.52
N GLU A 187 0.11 2.71 28.45
CA GLU A 187 0.39 2.55 29.89
C GLU A 187 1.20 1.29 30.17
N ARG A 188 0.93 0.18 29.46
CA ARG A 188 1.71 -1.05 29.56
C ARG A 188 3.08 -0.95 28.90
N ALA A 189 3.18 -0.24 27.77
CA ALA A 189 4.43 -0.07 27.01
C ALA A 189 5.38 0.94 27.67
N PHE A 190 4.83 1.93 28.37
CA PHE A 190 5.57 2.95 29.11
C PHE A 190 5.04 3.02 30.56
N PRO A 191 5.39 2.02 31.40
CA PRO A 191 4.84 1.86 32.74
C PRO A 191 5.13 3.00 33.73
N ASN A 192 5.85 4.05 33.30
CA ASN A 192 6.17 5.25 34.06
C ASN A 192 6.09 6.50 33.16
N THR A 193 4.90 6.83 32.65
CA THR A 193 4.66 8.15 32.03
C THR A 193 4.18 9.13 33.10
N MET A 194 4.78 10.32 33.16
CA MET A 194 4.39 11.41 34.06
C MET A 194 2.88 11.59 34.04
N GLN A 195 2.25 11.59 35.22
CA GLN A 195 0.82 11.88 35.31
C GLN A 195 0.58 13.35 34.93
N VAL A 196 -0.61 13.69 34.46
CA VAL A 196 -0.97 15.09 34.12
C VAL A 196 -0.77 16.04 35.33
N ASN A 197 -0.83 15.51 36.56
CA ASN A 197 -0.52 16.25 37.78
C ASN A 197 0.97 16.57 37.98
N ASP A 198 1.86 15.86 37.29
CA ASP A 198 3.31 16.11 37.32
C ASP A 198 3.72 17.24 36.34
N LEU A 199 2.77 17.76 35.55
CA LEU A 199 2.94 18.86 34.59
C LEU A 199 2.43 20.22 35.13
N ALA A 200 2.01 20.28 36.40
CA ALA A 200 1.50 21.49 37.06
C ALA A 200 2.61 22.31 37.74
#